data_AF-A0A316HMZ6-F1
#
_entry.id   AF-A0A316HMZ6-F1
#
_cell.length_a   1.000
_cell.length_b   1.000
_cell.length_c   1.000
_cell.angle_alpha   90.00
_cell.angle_beta   90.00
_cell.angle_gamma   90.00
#
_symmetry.space_group_name_H-M   'P 1'
#
loop_
_entity.id
_entity.type
_entity.pdbx_description
1 polymer ?
#
loop_
_entity_poly.entity_id
_entity_poly.type
_entity_poly.pdbx_seq_one_letter_code
_entity_poly.pdbx_strand_id
1 'polypeptide(L)'
;MAGMRDTTKPFHWVHAAGVLVALAGIGIVVSMGQGGASDDAASAENPLIHWRDAGHDWLVVLERDAGEVAVYDAADGRPLRRLGAAQGVAGAERMVREGPWLVLLGREGGDVRWINLAQQVQAGALAAR
;
A
#
# COMPACT_ATOMS: atom_id res chain seq x y z
N MET A 1 -13.16 -47.73 33.55
CA MET A 1 -12.06 -46.78 33.31
C MET A 1 -12.51 -45.89 32.17
N ALA A 2 -13.14 -44.74 32.46
CA ALA A 2 -12.49 -43.42 32.61
C ALA A 2 -11.71 -43.08 31.33
N GLY A 3 -12.25 -42.27 30.42
CA GLY A 3 -12.18 -40.80 30.48
C GLY A 3 -10.89 -40.37 29.77
N MET A 4 -10.92 -39.63 28.67
CA MET A 4 -10.90 -38.16 28.69
C MET A 4 -11.01 -37.67 27.24
N ARG A 5 -11.81 -36.64 27.01
CA ARG A 5 -11.83 -35.86 25.77
C ARG A 5 -10.78 -34.77 25.89
N ASP A 6 -9.95 -34.58 24.86
CA ASP A 6 -9.25 -33.32 24.58
C ASP A 6 -9.18 -33.19 23.05
N THR A 7 -10.12 -32.52 22.35
CA THR A 7 -10.25 -31.06 22.17
C THR A 7 -8.93 -30.32 21.96
N THR A 8 -8.49 -30.22 20.71
CA THR A 8 -7.71 -29.08 20.23
C THR A 8 -8.49 -28.32 19.16
N LYS A 9 -8.62 -27.02 19.44
CA LYS A 9 -9.63 -26.05 18.99
C LYS A 9 -9.49 -25.63 17.52
N PRO A 10 -10.56 -25.08 16.91
CA PRO A 10 -10.53 -24.53 15.56
C PRO A 10 -9.54 -23.37 15.45
N PHE A 11 -8.98 -23.16 14.27
CA PHE A 11 -8.01 -22.11 13.99
C PHE A 11 -8.71 -20.74 14.07
N HIS A 12 -8.68 -20.14 15.26
CA HIS A 12 -9.18 -18.80 15.54
C HIS A 12 -8.12 -17.79 15.08
N TRP A 13 -8.22 -17.29 13.84
CA TRP A 13 -7.56 -16.03 13.48
C TRP A 13 -8.45 -14.86 13.89
N VAL A 14 -8.30 -14.45 15.14
CA VAL A 14 -8.66 -13.10 15.59
C VAL A 14 -7.36 -12.40 15.94
N HIS A 15 -6.90 -11.52 15.05
CA HIS A 15 -6.14 -10.36 15.48
C HIS A 15 -6.72 -9.15 14.75
N ALA A 16 -7.70 -8.56 15.41
CA ALA A 16 -7.94 -7.13 15.29
C ALA A 16 -6.66 -6.42 15.76
N ALA A 17 -5.90 -5.88 14.83
CA ALA A 17 -4.89 -4.88 15.13
C ALA A 17 -5.39 -3.57 14.52
N GLY A 18 -6.20 -2.86 15.29
CA GLY A 18 -6.47 -1.46 15.03
C GLY A 18 -5.16 -0.70 15.18
N VAL A 19 -4.56 -0.27 14.07
CA VAL A 19 -3.43 0.64 14.12
C VAL A 19 -3.99 2.06 14.24
N LEU A 20 -3.98 2.54 15.49
CA LEU A 20 -3.96 3.96 15.82
C LEU A 20 -2.68 4.56 15.25
N VAL A 21 -2.75 5.37 14.19
CA VAL A 21 -1.67 6.29 13.86
C VAL A 21 -2.03 7.64 14.47
N ALA A 22 -1.30 7.95 15.55
CA ALA A 22 -1.38 9.20 16.27
C ALA A 22 -0.92 10.37 15.39
N LEU A 23 -1.67 11.46 15.48
CA LEU A 23 -1.36 12.77 14.91
C LEU A 23 0.00 13.28 15.42
N ALA A 24 0.91 13.61 14.50
CA ALA A 24 2.00 14.53 14.75
C ALA A 24 1.97 15.58 13.64
N GLY A 25 1.59 16.80 14.00
CA GLY A 25 1.59 17.94 13.09
C GLY A 25 3.00 18.21 12.57
N ILE A 26 3.12 18.37 11.26
CA ILE A 26 4.29 18.97 10.62
C ILE A 26 3.77 20.03 9.68
N GLY A 27 4.28 21.25 9.88
CA GLY A 27 3.84 22.47 9.24
C GLY A 27 4.06 22.51 7.74
N ILE A 28 3.25 23.35 7.11
CA ILE A 28 3.21 23.67 5.69
C ILE A 28 4.51 24.31 5.22
N VAL A 29 5.06 23.85 4.09
CA VAL A 29 5.88 24.68 3.18
C VAL A 29 5.31 24.55 1.77
N VAL A 30 4.60 25.59 1.32
CA VAL A 30 4.24 25.76 -0.09
C VAL A 30 5.42 26.38 -0.82
N SER A 31 6.27 25.54 -1.41
CA SER A 31 7.29 25.97 -2.37
C SER A 31 6.69 25.97 -3.77
N MET A 32 6.39 27.16 -4.30
CA MET A 32 6.22 27.36 -5.73
C MET A 32 7.61 27.47 -6.37
N GLY A 33 7.97 26.55 -7.27
CA GLY A 33 9.10 26.76 -8.17
C GLY A 33 9.84 25.48 -8.59
N GLN A 34 9.83 25.26 -9.91
CA GLN A 34 10.80 24.47 -10.69
C GLN A 34 10.74 22.95 -10.59
N GLY A 35 10.46 22.34 -11.75
CA GLY A 35 10.52 20.90 -11.95
C GLY A 35 11.95 20.34 -11.89
N GLY A 36 11.99 19.02 -11.74
CA GLY A 36 13.21 18.22 -11.75
C GLY A 36 13.53 17.69 -10.36
N ALA A 37 13.64 16.35 -10.27
CA ALA A 37 13.90 15.53 -9.10
C ALA A 37 12.70 15.34 -8.16
N SER A 38 12.01 14.22 -8.33
CA SER A 38 11.30 13.58 -7.23
C SER A 38 12.31 13.40 -6.09
N ASP A 39 12.07 14.11 -4.99
CA ASP A 39 12.82 14.00 -3.75
C ASP A 39 12.51 12.62 -3.14
N ASP A 40 13.16 11.59 -3.70
CA ASP A 40 13.02 10.17 -3.33
C ASP A 40 13.89 9.90 -2.08
N ALA A 41 13.63 10.64 -1.02
CA ALA A 41 14.04 10.28 0.33
C ALA A 41 12.83 9.71 1.07
N ALA A 42 12.14 8.75 0.45
CA ALA A 42 11.22 7.87 1.15
C ALA A 42 12.01 7.14 2.24
N SER A 43 11.45 7.07 3.45
CA SER A 43 12.03 6.27 4.54
C SER A 43 12.48 4.92 3.99
N ALA A 44 13.75 4.58 4.20
CA ALA A 44 14.37 3.38 3.62
C ALA A 44 13.60 2.08 3.94
N GLU A 45 12.66 2.13 4.89
CA GLU A 45 11.84 1.04 5.38
C GLU A 45 10.56 0.77 4.57
N ASN A 46 9.95 1.76 3.91
CA ASN A 46 8.76 1.56 3.08
C ASN A 46 8.75 2.57 1.90
N PRO A 47 8.96 2.10 0.65
CA PRO A 47 8.92 2.96 -0.53
C PRO A 47 7.57 3.68 -0.66
N LEU A 48 7.62 4.99 -0.85
CA LEU A 48 6.46 5.87 -0.98
C LEU A 48 6.53 6.57 -2.33
N ILE A 49 5.42 6.54 -3.09
CA ILE A 49 5.26 7.33 -4.31
C ILE A 49 4.08 8.27 -4.14
N HIS A 50 4.32 9.55 -4.48
CA HIS A 50 3.25 10.51 -4.69
C HIS A 50 2.69 10.36 -6.11
N TRP A 51 1.48 9.82 -6.20
CA TRP A 51 0.80 9.57 -7.46
C TRP A 51 -0.14 10.71 -7.82
N ARG A 52 0.24 11.50 -8.81
CA ARG A 52 -0.59 12.56 -9.37
C ARG A 52 -0.85 12.34 -10.85
N ASP A 53 -2.07 11.99 -11.21
CA ASP A 53 -2.49 11.77 -12.61
C ASP A 53 -4.00 11.89 -12.80
N ALA A 54 -4.45 12.34 -13.98
CA ALA A 54 -5.86 12.30 -14.42
C ALA A 54 -6.93 12.72 -13.37
N GLY A 55 -6.58 13.65 -12.46
CA GLY A 55 -7.46 14.12 -11.38
C GLY A 55 -7.38 13.31 -10.06
N HIS A 56 -6.46 12.36 -9.97
CA HIS A 56 -6.11 11.62 -8.78
C HIS A 56 -4.87 12.22 -8.12
N ASP A 57 -4.91 12.40 -6.80
CA ASP A 57 -3.78 12.78 -5.96
C ASP A 57 -3.71 11.78 -4.80
N TRP A 58 -2.82 10.80 -4.90
CA TRP A 58 -2.72 9.66 -3.98
C TRP A 58 -1.32 9.49 -3.41
N LEU A 59 -1.24 8.93 -2.22
CA LEU A 59 0.00 8.43 -1.63
C LEU A 59 -0.02 6.90 -1.72
N VAL A 60 1.00 6.34 -2.35
CA VAL A 60 1.12 4.90 -2.58
C VAL A 60 2.31 4.40 -1.77
N VAL A 61 2.06 3.54 -0.80
CA VAL A 61 3.06 3.00 0.12
C VAL A 61 3.21 1.51 -0.11
N LEU A 62 4.43 1.05 -0.35
CA LEU A 62 4.75 -0.38 -0.33
C LEU A 62 5.10 -0.78 1.11
N GLU A 63 4.24 -1.61 1.71
CA GLU A 63 4.40 -2.21 3.04
C GLU A 63 5.08 -3.57 2.86
N ARG A 64 6.42 -3.59 2.87
CA ARG A 64 7.18 -4.80 2.48
C ARG A 64 6.92 -6.00 3.38
N ASP A 65 6.84 -5.77 4.70
CA ASP A 65 6.60 -6.84 5.67
C ASP A 65 5.21 -7.47 5.53
N ALA A 66 4.22 -6.66 5.13
CA ALA A 66 2.87 -7.14 4.86
C ALA A 66 2.72 -7.74 3.45
N GLY A 67 3.64 -7.45 2.54
CA GLY A 67 3.50 -7.78 1.12
C GLY A 67 2.31 -7.06 0.49
N GLU A 68 2.04 -5.83 0.94
CA GLU A 68 0.91 -5.02 0.50
C GLU A 68 1.34 -3.68 -0.09
N VAL A 69 0.49 -3.13 -0.95
CA VAL A 69 0.55 -1.74 -1.36
C VAL A 69 -0.70 -1.05 -0.82
N ALA A 70 -0.49 -0.07 0.04
CA ALA A 70 -1.54 0.77 0.58
C ALA A 70 -1.64 2.06 -0.25
N VAL A 71 -2.87 2.43 -0.60
CA VAL A 71 -3.20 3.63 -1.35
C VAL A 71 -4.04 4.53 -0.47
N TYR A 72 -3.57 5.76 -0.28
CA TYR A 72 -4.24 6.79 0.49
C TYR A 72 -4.56 7.98 -0.39
N ASP A 73 -5.60 8.72 -0.02
CA ASP A 73 -5.86 10.05 -0.58
C ASP A 73 -4.76 11.01 -0.07
N ALA A 74 -4.12 11.74 -0.98
CA ALA A 74 -3.02 12.63 -0.61
C ALA A 74 -3.51 13.90 0.13
N ALA A 75 -4.78 14.27 -0.01
CA ALA A 75 -5.32 15.49 0.60
C ALA A 75 -5.61 15.31 2.10
N ASP A 76 -6.14 14.15 2.50
CA ASP A 76 -6.57 13.90 3.88
C ASP A 76 -5.96 12.64 4.52
N GLY A 77 -5.17 11.86 3.76
CA GLY A 77 -4.54 10.62 4.24
C GLY A 77 -5.52 9.45 4.40
N ARG A 78 -6.78 9.58 3.94
CA ARG A 78 -7.77 8.52 4.07
C ARG A 78 -7.34 7.28 3.27
N PRO A 79 -7.44 6.06 3.83
CA PRO A 79 -7.20 4.85 3.06
C PRO A 79 -8.25 4.71 1.95
N LEU A 80 -7.78 4.54 0.72
CA LEU A 80 -8.60 4.30 -0.46
C LEU A 80 -8.62 2.82 -0.84
N ARG A 81 -7.45 2.17 -0.78
CA ARG A 81 -7.31 0.78 -1.22
C ARG A 81 -6.09 0.12 -0.57
N ARG A 82 -6.19 -1.21 -0.38
CA ARG A 82 -5.04 -2.09 -0.13
C ARG A 82 -4.98 -3.14 -1.23
N LEU A 83 -3.79 -3.36 -1.76
CA LEU A 83 -3.48 -4.36 -2.79
C LEU A 83 -2.56 -5.39 -2.16
N GLY A 84 -2.88 -6.68 -2.28
CA GLY A 84 -2.11 -7.75 -1.66
C GLY A 84 -1.74 -8.84 -2.66
N ALA A 85 -1.57 -10.07 -2.17
CA ALA A 85 -1.17 -11.23 -2.98
C ALA A 85 -2.08 -11.46 -4.21
N ALA A 86 -3.39 -11.25 -4.08
CA ALA A 86 -4.34 -11.40 -5.19
C ALA A 86 -4.11 -10.40 -6.34
N GLN A 87 -3.41 -9.28 -6.07
CA GLN A 87 -3.02 -8.28 -7.06
C GLN A 87 -1.54 -8.42 -7.46
N GLY A 88 -0.86 -9.50 -7.02
CA GLY A 88 0.52 -9.78 -7.36
C GLY A 88 1.55 -8.93 -6.62
N VAL A 89 1.18 -8.35 -5.46
CA VAL A 89 2.07 -7.49 -4.67
C VAL A 89 3.02 -8.29 -3.78
N ALA A 90 2.68 -9.54 -3.45
CA ALA A 90 3.50 -10.38 -2.59
C ALA A 90 4.94 -10.51 -3.13
N GLY A 91 5.93 -10.19 -2.29
CA GLY A 91 7.35 -10.24 -2.65
C GLY A 91 7.89 -9.00 -3.37
N ALA A 92 7.07 -7.95 -3.54
CA ALA A 92 7.55 -6.66 -4.03
C ALA A 92 8.47 -5.98 -3.00
N GLU A 93 9.63 -5.53 -3.47
CA GLU A 93 10.66 -4.86 -2.64
C GLU A 93 10.82 -3.39 -3.06
N ARG A 94 10.53 -3.11 -4.33
CA ARG A 94 10.58 -1.77 -4.91
C ARG A 94 9.35 -1.51 -5.75
N MET A 95 9.08 -0.22 -5.92
CA MET A 95 7.93 0.30 -6.62
C MET A 95 8.39 1.50 -7.45
N VAL A 96 7.93 1.58 -8.70
CA VAL A 96 8.21 2.67 -9.62
C VAL A 96 6.92 3.06 -10.31
N ARG A 97 6.78 4.34 -10.62
CA ARG A 97 5.68 4.84 -11.45
C ARG A 97 6.15 5.00 -12.89
N GLU A 98 5.44 4.39 -13.81
CA GLU A 98 5.66 4.48 -15.26
C GLU A 98 4.35 4.91 -15.94
N GLY A 99 4.17 6.22 -16.12
CA GLY A 99 2.92 6.79 -16.63
C GLY A 99 1.72 6.42 -15.74
N PRO A 100 0.70 5.72 -16.28
CA PRO A 100 -0.46 5.25 -15.50
C PRO A 100 -0.21 3.91 -14.78
N TRP A 101 0.99 3.34 -14.90
CA TRP A 101 1.32 2.04 -14.33
C TRP A 101 2.16 2.17 -13.07
N LEU A 102 1.77 1.40 -12.07
CA LEU A 102 2.59 1.09 -10.93
C LEU A 102 3.35 -0.20 -11.26
N VAL A 103 4.67 -0.11 -11.33
CA VAL A 103 5.52 -1.29 -11.55
C VAL A 103 6.19 -1.70 -10.25
N LEU A 104 5.93 -2.95 -9.86
CA LEU A 104 6.49 -3.59 -8.68
C LEU A 104 7.63 -4.50 -9.10
N LEU A 105 8.73 -4.42 -8.36
CA LEU A 105 9.96 -5.14 -8.63
C LEU A 105 10.32 -6.02 -7.42
N GLY A 106 10.55 -7.31 -7.67
CA GLY A 106 11.05 -8.24 -6.67
C GLY A 106 12.53 -8.05 -6.34
N ARG A 107 12.99 -8.76 -5.30
CA ARG A 107 14.34 -8.66 -4.70
C ARG A 107 15.48 -8.79 -5.71
N GLU A 108 15.35 -9.68 -6.70
CA GLU A 108 16.39 -9.95 -7.70
C GLU A 108 16.03 -9.48 -9.12
N GLY A 109 14.97 -8.66 -9.26
CA GLY A 109 14.52 -8.16 -10.57
C GLY A 109 13.88 -9.21 -11.49
N GLY A 110 13.80 -10.48 -11.06
CA GLY A 110 13.15 -11.56 -11.82
C GLY A 110 11.62 -11.44 -11.89
N ASP A 111 11.01 -10.87 -10.85
CA ASP A 111 9.57 -10.63 -10.80
C ASP A 111 9.26 -9.15 -11.03
N VAL A 112 8.60 -8.87 -12.15
CA VAL A 112 8.09 -7.55 -12.51
C VAL A 112 6.59 -7.62 -12.68
N ARG A 113 5.85 -6.75 -11.99
CA ARG A 113 4.39 -6.67 -12.08
C ARG A 113 3.96 -5.26 -12.45
N TRP A 114 3.06 -5.17 -13.42
CA TRP A 114 2.48 -3.92 -13.88
C TRP A 114 1.03 -3.84 -13.42
N ILE A 115 0.70 -2.80 -12.66
CA ILE A 115 -0.63 -2.60 -12.09
C ILE A 115 -1.16 -1.25 -12.58
N ASN A 116 -2.34 -1.26 -13.20
CA ASN A 116 -3.07 -0.02 -13.43
C ASN A 116 -3.73 0.41 -12.11
N LEU A 117 -3.12 1.39 -11.45
CA LEU A 117 -3.52 1.76 -10.09
C LEU A 117 -4.96 2.31 -10.03
N ALA A 118 -5.33 3.15 -11.00
CA ALA A 118 -6.66 3.74 -11.03
C ALA A 118 -7.76 2.70 -11.19
N GLN A 119 -7.53 1.70 -12.06
CA GLN A 119 -8.46 0.59 -12.22
C GLN A 119 -8.62 -0.22 -10.92
N GLN A 120 -7.55 -0.45 -10.16
CA GLN A 120 -7.63 -1.20 -8.90
C GLN A 120 -8.44 -0.46 -7.83
N VAL A 121 -8.25 0.87 -7.72
CA VAL A 121 -9.00 1.71 -6.78
C VAL A 121 -10.49 1.72 -7.17
N GLN A 122 -10.81 1.89 -8.45
CA GLN A 122 -12.18 1.86 -8.97
C GLN A 122 -12.86 0.50 -8.77
N ALA A 123 -12.18 -0.60 -9.10
CA ALA A 123 -12.71 -1.95 -8.92
C ALA A 123 -13.05 -2.23 -7.45
N GLY A 124 -12.24 -1.70 -6.51
CA GLY A 124 -12.52 -1.78 -5.08
C GLY A 124 -13.77 -1.01 -4.67
N ALA A 125 -13.94 0.22 -5.15
CA ALA A 125 -15.11 1.04 -4.87
C ALA A 125 -16.41 0.38 -5.36
N LEU A 126 -16.37 -0.26 -6.54
CA LEU A 126 -17.52 -0.94 -7.12
C LEU A 126 -17.90 -2.23 -6.39
N ALA A 127 -17.00 -2.84 -5.61
CA ALA A 127 -17.28 -4.03 -4.83
C ALA A 127 -17.84 -3.72 -3.42
N ALA A 128 -17.79 -2.45 -2.99
CA ALA A 128 -18.24 -2.01 -1.66
C ALA A 128 -19.69 -1.48 -1.62
N ARG A 129 -20.39 -1.52 -2.75
CA ARG A 129 -21.79 -1.12 -2.93
C ARG A 129 -22.69 -2.34 -2.98
#